data_AF-A0A6A4Z2Z5-F1
#
_entry.id   AF-A0A6A4Z2Z5-F1
#
_cell.length_a   1.000
_cell.length_b   1.000
_cell.length_c   1.000
_cell.angle_alpha   90.00
_cell.angle_beta   90.00
_cell.angle_gamma   90.00
#
_symmetry.space_group_name_H-M   'P 1'
#
loop_
_entity.id
_entity.type
_entity.pdbx_description
1 polymer ?
#
loop_
_entity_poly.entity_id
_entity_poly.type
_entity_poly.pdbx_seq_one_letter_code
_entity_poly.pdbx_strand_id
1 'polypeptide(L)'
;VADSSDNVADSADVAAAAAADSGASDAQVAQVAASVDAGADPAAAADDAGLSSAAAAAVDNIVDDAADNTADSADVAAAAAADSGASDEQVAQVAASVDAGASPSDAVSDAGLPDSVADAVDETVDASPSADVADDSASTASIADVADALGVSQDQVADALSDVTQGQVAAAAAVQAGATDDQAAQIADDIDNNGASAAAAADNAGLSDDQSAQVITTVVAAADAVVPSQSDAAADAASDVGATDAQAQQIADAVDAGSSVSAAAANAGLSDEQTAQVIDQTTDAADNIADPADVAAAAAIDNGASTSQAVDIAASVDAGSSAAAAASDAGLDSDAVSDIVSQVADSADNVADPADVAADAALDNGASPDQAADVAASVDAGSSAAAAASDAGLDSDAVSDIVGQVADSSDNVADSADVAAAAAAD
;
A
#
# COMPACT_ATOMS: atom_id res chain seq x y z
N VAL A 1 24.14 29.89 -5.75
CA VAL A 1 23.55 28.78 -4.97
C VAL A 1 22.48 29.42 -4.11
N ALA A 2 21.34 29.66 -4.72
CA ALA A 2 20.09 29.91 -4.02
C ALA A 2 19.49 28.52 -3.76
N ASP A 3 18.88 28.37 -2.59
CA ASP A 3 18.16 27.16 -2.17
C ASP A 3 16.98 26.97 -3.13
N SER A 4 16.74 25.74 -3.60
CA SER A 4 15.68 25.43 -4.57
C SER A 4 14.27 25.47 -3.96
N SER A 5 14.13 25.80 -2.67
CA SER A 5 12.86 25.88 -1.95
C SER A 5 12.17 27.25 -2.03
N ASP A 6 12.79 28.27 -2.63
CA ASP A 6 12.27 29.66 -2.64
C ASP A 6 11.56 30.05 -3.96
N ASN A 7 11.21 29.10 -4.83
CA ASN A 7 10.66 29.40 -6.16
C ASN A 7 9.14 29.24 -6.31
N VAL A 8 8.40 29.06 -5.20
CA VAL A 8 6.93 29.08 -5.22
C VAL A 8 6.48 30.54 -5.17
N ALA A 9 5.92 31.04 -6.28
CA ALA A 9 5.29 32.36 -6.29
C ALA A 9 4.12 32.37 -5.28
N ASP A 10 4.00 33.44 -4.49
CA ASP A 10 2.90 33.58 -3.53
C ASP A 10 1.56 33.43 -4.28
N SER A 11 0.64 32.62 -3.75
CA SER A 11 -0.72 32.41 -4.25
C SER A 11 -1.44 33.72 -4.63
N ALA A 12 -1.19 34.80 -3.89
CA ALA A 12 -1.75 36.11 -4.20
C ALA A 12 -1.17 36.74 -5.47
N ASP A 13 0.13 36.55 -5.73
CA ASP A 13 0.82 37.04 -6.93
C ASP A 13 0.42 36.21 -8.16
N VAL A 14 0.24 34.90 -8.00
CA VAL A 14 -0.25 33.99 -9.05
C VAL A 14 -1.68 34.35 -9.44
N ALA A 15 -2.58 34.48 -8.45
CA ALA A 15 -3.97 34.85 -8.70
C ALA A 15 -4.09 36.22 -9.40
N ALA A 16 -3.20 37.16 -9.06
CA ALA A 16 -3.13 38.46 -9.70
C ALA A 16 -2.71 38.36 -11.18
N ALA A 17 -1.69 37.56 -11.48
CA ALA A 17 -1.21 37.33 -12.84
C ALA A 17 -2.28 36.63 -13.69
N ALA A 18 -2.89 35.57 -13.17
CA ALA A 18 -3.95 34.81 -13.83
C ALA A 18 -5.17 35.69 -14.16
N ALA A 19 -5.55 36.59 -13.25
CA ALA A 19 -6.62 37.55 -13.49
C ALA A 19 -6.26 38.53 -14.60
N ALA A 20 -5.01 39.01 -14.64
CA ALA A 20 -4.53 39.92 -15.68
C ALA A 20 -4.53 39.26 -17.07
N ASP A 21 -4.07 38.02 -17.17
CA ASP A 21 -4.02 37.24 -18.41
C ASP A 21 -5.44 36.86 -18.90
N SER A 22 -6.38 36.70 -17.97
CA SER A 22 -7.82 36.55 -18.26
C SER A 22 -8.50 37.86 -18.68
N GLY A 23 -7.74 38.97 -18.81
CA GLY A 23 -8.23 40.27 -19.28
C GLY A 23 -8.94 41.11 -18.22
N ALA A 24 -8.73 40.83 -16.93
CA ALA A 24 -9.25 41.66 -15.85
C ALA A 24 -8.60 43.05 -15.86
N SER A 25 -9.31 44.06 -15.35
CA SER A 25 -8.74 45.40 -15.18
C SER A 25 -7.79 45.45 -13.98
N ASP A 26 -6.84 46.40 -13.97
CA ASP A 26 -5.89 46.61 -12.87
C ASP A 26 -6.56 46.69 -11.48
N ALA A 27 -7.78 47.24 -11.41
CA ALA A 27 -8.54 47.33 -10.18
C ALA A 27 -9.10 45.98 -9.71
N GLN A 28 -9.47 45.10 -10.64
CA GLN A 28 -9.94 43.74 -10.34
C GLN A 28 -8.78 42.83 -9.97
N VAL A 29 -7.65 42.92 -10.70
CA VAL A 29 -6.40 42.20 -10.37
C VAL A 29 -5.95 42.51 -8.95
N ALA A 30 -5.92 43.80 -8.57
CA ALA A 30 -5.55 44.19 -7.20
C ALA A 30 -6.56 43.75 -6.13
N GLN A 31 -7.84 43.61 -6.50
CA GLN A 31 -8.88 43.15 -5.58
C GLN A 31 -8.82 41.63 -5.36
N VAL A 32 -8.54 40.86 -6.41
CA VAL A 32 -8.30 39.41 -6.33
C VAL A 32 -7.06 39.15 -5.46
N ALA A 33 -5.92 39.79 -5.77
CA ALA A 33 -4.68 39.65 -5.01
C ALA A 33 -4.86 39.93 -3.51
N ALA A 34 -5.53 41.04 -3.17
CA ALA A 34 -5.75 41.43 -1.77
C ALA A 34 -6.74 40.51 -1.03
N SER A 35 -7.63 39.82 -1.74
CA SER A 35 -8.58 38.89 -1.14
C SER A 35 -7.92 37.53 -0.91
N VAL A 36 -7.10 37.06 -1.86
CA VAL A 36 -6.30 35.83 -1.73
C VAL A 36 -5.21 35.98 -0.65
N ASP A 37 -4.52 37.13 -0.57
CA ASP A 37 -3.58 37.46 0.52
C ASP A 37 -4.26 37.50 1.90
N ALA A 38 -5.58 37.73 1.94
CA ALA A 38 -6.38 37.67 3.17
C ALA A 38 -6.90 36.25 3.49
N GLY A 39 -6.54 35.24 2.69
CA GLY A 39 -6.90 33.83 2.85
C GLY A 39 -8.25 33.44 2.21
N ALA A 40 -8.74 34.22 1.24
CA ALA A 40 -9.92 33.82 0.47
C ALA A 40 -9.55 32.85 -0.65
N ASP A 41 -10.47 31.93 -0.92
CA ASP A 41 -10.45 31.05 -2.08
C ASP A 41 -10.34 31.85 -3.40
N PRO A 42 -9.46 31.46 -4.35
CA PRO A 42 -9.20 32.20 -5.58
C PRO A 42 -10.42 32.37 -6.50
N ALA A 43 -11.24 31.34 -6.71
CA ALA A 43 -12.50 31.46 -7.45
C ALA A 43 -13.46 32.43 -6.76
N ALA A 44 -13.61 32.34 -5.44
CA ALA A 44 -14.48 33.24 -4.67
C ALA A 44 -13.98 34.70 -4.75
N ALA A 45 -12.66 34.91 -4.67
CA ALA A 45 -12.03 36.21 -4.82
C ALA A 45 -12.23 36.80 -6.24
N ALA A 46 -12.15 35.97 -7.28
CA ALA A 46 -12.40 36.36 -8.66
C ALA A 46 -13.88 36.72 -8.91
N ASP A 47 -14.80 35.94 -8.37
CA ASP A 47 -16.24 36.21 -8.43
C ASP A 47 -16.61 37.51 -7.70
N ASP A 48 -16.04 37.75 -6.50
CA ASP A 48 -16.24 38.98 -5.74
C ASP A 48 -15.61 40.23 -6.40
N ALA A 49 -14.54 40.03 -7.19
CA ALA A 49 -13.96 41.06 -8.06
C ALA A 49 -14.76 41.26 -9.37
N GLY A 50 -15.83 40.49 -9.58
CA GLY A 50 -16.75 40.62 -10.71
C GLY A 50 -16.13 40.16 -12.03
N LEU A 51 -15.22 39.19 -11.99
CA LEU A 51 -14.77 38.49 -13.19
C LEU A 51 -15.93 37.68 -13.79
N SER A 52 -15.83 37.36 -15.08
CA SER A 52 -16.77 36.40 -15.68
C SER A 52 -16.49 35.01 -15.16
N SER A 53 -17.49 34.13 -15.06
CA SER A 53 -17.33 32.76 -14.54
C SER A 53 -16.24 31.95 -15.27
N ALA A 54 -16.00 32.20 -16.56
CA ALA A 54 -14.91 31.56 -17.30
C ALA A 54 -13.52 32.08 -16.91
N ALA A 55 -13.42 33.35 -16.51
CA ALA A 55 -12.19 33.96 -16.02
C ALA A 55 -11.94 33.62 -14.56
N ALA A 56 -13.00 33.48 -13.75
CA ALA A 56 -12.89 32.98 -12.38
C ALA A 56 -12.40 31.52 -12.36
N ALA A 57 -12.97 30.64 -13.19
CA ALA A 57 -12.50 29.26 -13.33
C ALA A 57 -11.06 29.16 -13.89
N ALA A 58 -10.66 30.08 -14.77
CA ALA A 58 -9.27 30.13 -15.24
C ALA A 58 -8.30 30.59 -14.14
N VAL A 59 -8.71 31.53 -13.29
CA VAL A 59 -7.92 31.95 -12.13
C VAL A 59 -7.83 30.84 -11.09
N ASP A 60 -8.94 30.12 -10.85
CA ASP A 60 -9.00 28.96 -9.96
C ASP A 60 -8.05 27.87 -10.42
N ASN A 61 -8.21 27.41 -11.67
CA ASN A 61 -7.33 26.40 -12.25
C ASN A 61 -5.85 26.82 -12.23
N ILE A 62 -5.51 28.07 -12.60
CA ILE A 62 -4.10 28.51 -12.62
C ILE A 62 -3.52 28.62 -11.20
N VAL A 63 -4.34 28.96 -10.20
CA VAL A 63 -3.89 29.04 -8.81
C VAL A 63 -3.82 27.66 -8.17
N ASP A 64 -4.72 26.75 -8.53
CA ASP A 64 -4.68 25.33 -8.16
C ASP A 64 -3.46 24.66 -8.82
N ASP A 65 -3.22 24.86 -10.12
CA ASP A 65 -2.03 24.40 -10.85
C ASP A 65 -0.73 24.94 -10.21
N ALA A 66 -0.75 26.17 -9.68
CA ALA A 66 0.41 26.76 -9.01
C ALA A 66 0.52 26.39 -7.52
N ALA A 67 -0.57 26.00 -6.87
CA ALA A 67 -0.59 25.44 -5.53
C ALA A 67 -0.14 23.97 -5.55
N ASP A 68 -0.43 23.27 -6.65
CA ASP A 68 0.02 21.93 -7.01
C ASP A 68 1.45 21.91 -7.59
N ASN A 69 2.23 22.98 -7.41
CA ASN A 69 3.61 23.14 -7.89
C ASN A 69 4.63 22.25 -7.14
N THR A 70 4.36 20.95 -7.11
CA THR A 70 5.35 19.90 -7.30
C THR A 70 5.67 19.93 -8.79
N ALA A 71 6.81 20.51 -9.18
CA ALA A 71 7.15 20.78 -10.58
C ALA A 71 6.87 19.57 -11.48
N ASP A 72 5.98 19.72 -12.46
CA ASP A 72 5.76 18.68 -13.45
C ASP A 72 7.01 18.48 -14.33
N SER A 73 7.09 17.35 -15.03
CA SER A 73 8.27 17.01 -15.83
C SER A 73 8.52 18.00 -16.97
N ALA A 74 7.51 18.76 -17.42
CA ALA A 74 7.64 19.77 -18.45
C ALA A 74 8.33 21.03 -17.94
N ASP A 75 7.97 21.50 -16.75
CA ASP A 75 8.59 22.66 -16.10
C ASP A 75 10.03 22.38 -15.65
N VAL A 76 10.30 21.18 -15.14
CA VAL A 76 11.67 20.74 -14.80
C VAL A 76 12.54 20.67 -16.06
N ALA A 77 12.02 20.07 -17.15
CA ALA A 77 12.75 19.98 -18.41
C ALA A 77 13.00 21.34 -19.05
N ALA A 78 12.02 22.24 -18.98
CA ALA A 78 12.12 23.61 -19.48
C ALA A 78 13.15 24.43 -18.68
N ALA A 79 13.15 24.33 -17.34
CA ALA A 79 14.12 24.99 -16.48
C ALA A 79 15.55 24.46 -16.71
N ALA A 80 15.71 23.14 -16.80
CA ALA A 80 17.02 22.52 -17.07
C ALA A 80 17.56 22.89 -18.48
N ALA A 81 16.69 23.00 -19.48
CA ALA A 81 17.05 23.50 -20.81
C ALA A 81 17.48 24.97 -20.76
N ALA A 82 16.78 25.82 -20.00
CA ALA A 82 17.12 27.22 -19.81
C ALA A 82 18.49 27.40 -19.10
N ASP A 83 18.73 26.65 -18.03
CA ASP A 83 20.01 26.64 -17.30
C ASP A 83 21.18 26.14 -18.16
N SER A 84 20.87 25.29 -19.13
CA SER A 84 21.81 24.80 -20.15
C SER A 84 22.01 25.78 -21.33
N GLY A 85 21.37 26.95 -21.28
CA GLY A 85 21.55 28.04 -22.24
C GLY A 85 20.64 27.99 -23.47
N ALA A 86 19.52 27.26 -23.39
CA ALA A 86 18.46 27.33 -24.41
C ALA A 86 17.86 28.74 -24.48
N SER A 87 17.34 29.13 -25.65
CA SER A 87 16.59 30.38 -25.79
C SER A 87 15.15 30.23 -25.30
N ASP A 88 14.49 31.32 -24.91
CA ASP A 88 13.10 31.34 -24.44
C ASP A 88 12.13 30.59 -25.38
N GLU A 89 12.35 30.72 -26.70
CA GLU A 89 11.55 30.03 -27.72
C GLU A 89 11.77 28.51 -27.76
N GLN A 90 12.97 28.05 -27.38
CA GLN A 90 13.32 26.63 -27.30
C GLN A 90 12.85 26.03 -25.97
N VAL A 91 12.93 26.80 -24.88
CA VAL A 91 12.38 26.42 -23.57
C VAL A 91 10.87 26.18 -23.67
N ALA A 92 10.14 27.09 -24.33
CA ALA A 92 8.71 26.93 -24.57
C ALA A 92 8.37 25.75 -25.50
N GLN A 93 9.26 25.41 -26.44
CA GLN A 93 9.08 24.23 -27.31
C GLN A 93 9.34 22.92 -26.56
N VAL A 94 10.30 22.90 -25.64
CA VAL A 94 10.57 21.75 -24.77
C VAL A 94 9.37 21.51 -23.85
N ALA A 95 8.92 22.54 -23.12
CA ALA A 95 7.73 22.45 -22.26
C ALA A 95 6.50 21.93 -23.02
N ALA A 96 6.13 22.57 -24.13
CA ALA A 96 4.95 22.18 -24.90
C ALA A 96 5.05 20.79 -25.56
N SER A 97 6.26 20.27 -25.78
CA SER A 97 6.45 18.91 -26.31
C SER A 97 6.36 17.88 -25.19
N VAL A 98 6.87 18.18 -24.00
CA VAL A 98 6.72 17.33 -22.81
C VAL A 98 5.26 17.28 -22.36
N ASP A 99 4.55 18.41 -22.35
CA ASP A 99 3.09 18.49 -22.13
C ASP A 99 2.28 17.65 -23.13
N ALA A 100 2.81 17.49 -24.36
CA ALA A 100 2.20 16.68 -25.40
C ALA A 100 2.52 15.18 -25.28
N GLY A 101 3.29 14.78 -24.25
CA GLY A 101 3.67 13.40 -23.94
C GLY A 101 4.98 12.93 -24.57
N ALA A 102 5.85 13.85 -25.02
CA ALA A 102 7.20 13.47 -25.45
C ALA A 102 8.15 13.34 -24.23
N SER A 103 9.10 12.41 -24.31
CA SER A 103 10.16 12.33 -23.28
C SER A 103 11.02 13.61 -23.28
N PRO A 104 11.54 14.05 -22.12
CA PRO A 104 12.35 15.27 -22.02
C PRO A 104 13.51 15.35 -23.01
N SER A 105 14.27 14.27 -23.18
CA SER A 105 15.38 14.18 -24.14
C SER A 105 14.94 14.26 -25.61
N ASP A 106 13.77 13.72 -25.96
CA ASP A 106 13.18 13.85 -27.30
C ASP A 106 12.68 15.29 -27.54
N ALA A 107 12.04 15.91 -26.55
CA ALA A 107 11.60 17.30 -26.60
C ALA A 107 12.77 18.29 -26.79
N VAL A 108 13.88 18.06 -26.09
CA VAL A 108 15.13 18.83 -26.24
C VAL A 108 15.73 18.65 -27.64
N SER A 109 15.72 17.42 -28.16
CA SER A 109 16.20 17.11 -29.50
C SER A 109 15.34 17.77 -30.59
N ASP A 110 14.03 17.77 -30.43
CA ASP A 110 13.07 18.40 -31.36
C ASP A 110 13.15 19.93 -31.32
N ALA A 111 13.51 20.52 -30.17
CA ALA A 111 13.86 21.93 -30.03
C ALA A 111 15.24 22.30 -30.65
N GLY A 112 15.95 21.32 -31.21
CA GLY A 112 17.22 21.49 -31.92
C GLY A 112 18.41 21.80 -31.01
N LEU A 113 18.33 21.41 -29.74
CA LEU A 113 19.41 21.55 -28.76
C LEU A 113 20.41 20.38 -28.90
N PRO A 114 21.68 20.57 -28.51
CA PRO A 114 22.69 19.53 -28.61
C PRO A 114 22.50 18.45 -27.53
N ASP A 115 22.93 17.22 -27.82
CA ASP A 115 22.80 16.04 -26.94
C ASP A 115 23.29 16.30 -25.49
N SER A 116 24.30 17.14 -25.30
CA SER A 116 24.78 17.52 -23.95
C SER A 116 23.76 18.28 -23.10
N VAL A 117 22.76 18.91 -23.72
CA VAL A 117 21.64 19.55 -23.04
C VAL A 117 20.55 18.53 -22.75
N ALA A 118 20.34 17.54 -23.63
CA ALA A 118 19.42 16.44 -23.37
C ALA A 118 19.89 15.60 -22.18
N ASP A 119 21.19 15.27 -22.12
CA ASP A 119 21.79 14.55 -20.99
C ASP A 119 21.63 15.31 -19.66
N ALA A 120 21.81 16.64 -19.68
CA ALA A 120 21.67 17.48 -18.48
C ALA A 120 20.21 17.64 -18.03
N VAL A 121 19.28 17.65 -18.99
CA VAL A 121 17.84 17.68 -18.74
C VAL A 121 17.37 16.36 -18.17
N ASP A 122 17.75 15.21 -18.74
CA ASP A 122 17.42 13.88 -18.19
C ASP A 122 17.99 13.72 -16.76
N GLU A 123 19.25 14.10 -16.50
CA GLU A 123 19.83 14.02 -15.16
C GLU A 123 19.11 14.91 -14.13
N THR A 124 18.51 16.02 -14.58
CA THR A 124 17.75 16.94 -13.69
C THR A 124 16.31 16.47 -13.50
N VAL A 125 15.68 15.89 -14.53
CA VAL A 125 14.33 15.33 -14.47
C VAL A 125 14.31 14.04 -13.64
N ASP A 126 15.30 13.14 -13.79
CA ASP A 126 15.46 11.95 -12.95
C ASP A 126 15.76 12.29 -11.49
N ALA A 127 16.44 13.40 -11.22
CA ALA A 127 16.74 13.88 -9.87
C ALA A 127 15.60 14.67 -9.23
N SER A 128 14.56 15.02 -10.00
CA SER A 128 13.38 15.71 -9.52
C SER A 128 12.29 14.67 -9.23
N PRO A 129 11.62 14.72 -8.05
CA PRO A 129 10.47 13.86 -7.80
C PRO A 129 9.33 14.33 -8.71
N SER A 130 9.31 13.81 -9.93
CA SER A 130 8.25 14.08 -10.90
C SER A 130 7.03 13.28 -10.46
N ALA A 131 5.93 13.98 -10.15
CA ALA A 131 4.61 13.39 -10.11
C ALA A 131 4.21 13.05 -11.55
N ASP A 132 4.75 11.94 -12.08
CA ASP A 132 3.99 11.20 -13.07
C ASP A 132 2.70 10.80 -12.36
N VAL A 133 1.57 11.03 -13.01
CA VAL A 133 0.34 10.32 -12.67
C VAL A 133 0.57 8.84 -13.04
N ALA A 134 1.36 8.18 -12.20
CA ALA A 134 1.13 6.82 -11.80
C ALA A 134 -0.38 6.79 -11.47
N ASP A 135 -1.22 6.13 -12.27
CA ASP A 135 -1.49 4.72 -12.01
C ASP A 135 -1.01 4.38 -10.62
N ASP A 136 -1.88 4.61 -9.62
CA ASP A 136 -1.64 4.49 -8.18
C ASP A 136 -1.35 3.03 -7.76
N SER A 137 -0.66 2.29 -8.60
CA SER A 137 0.33 1.34 -8.16
C SER A 137 1.59 2.16 -7.92
N ALA A 138 1.90 2.43 -6.66
CA ALA A 138 3.22 2.89 -6.26
C ALA A 138 4.29 2.31 -7.20
N SER A 139 5.20 3.13 -7.71
CA SER A 139 6.48 2.63 -8.21
C SER A 139 7.28 2.10 -7.01
N THR A 140 6.77 1.06 -6.38
CA THR A 140 7.58 0.06 -5.72
C THR A 140 8.41 -0.49 -6.86
N ALA A 141 9.69 -0.11 -6.91
CA ALA A 141 10.67 -0.87 -7.67
C ALA A 141 10.37 -2.34 -7.37
N SER A 142 10.01 -3.12 -8.39
CA SER A 142 9.63 -4.51 -8.17
C SER A 142 10.80 -5.21 -7.48
N ILE A 143 10.56 -6.30 -6.75
CA ILE A 143 11.65 -7.09 -6.16
C ILE A 143 12.70 -7.42 -7.25
N ALA A 144 12.26 -7.59 -8.50
CA ALA A 144 13.13 -7.73 -9.66
C ALA A 144 14.00 -6.50 -9.96
N ASP A 145 13.45 -5.29 -9.91
CA ASP A 145 14.20 -4.04 -10.12
C ASP A 145 15.20 -3.77 -9.00
N VAL A 146 14.83 -4.05 -7.75
CA VAL A 146 15.71 -3.92 -6.58
C VAL A 146 16.84 -4.96 -6.63
N ALA A 147 16.52 -6.20 -7.00
CA ALA A 147 17.50 -7.27 -7.16
C ALA A 147 18.51 -6.95 -8.27
N ASP A 148 18.03 -6.47 -9.42
CA ASP A 148 18.88 -6.08 -10.55
C ASP A 148 19.75 -4.86 -10.21
N ALA A 149 19.22 -3.87 -9.48
CA ALA A 149 19.96 -2.69 -9.04
C ALA A 149 21.06 -3.02 -8.01
N LEU A 150 20.79 -3.96 -7.10
CA LEU A 150 21.72 -4.40 -6.05
C LEU A 150 22.67 -5.52 -6.52
N GLY A 151 22.39 -6.14 -7.68
CA GLY A 151 23.17 -7.25 -8.23
C GLY A 151 23.08 -8.54 -7.39
N VAL A 152 21.93 -8.76 -6.75
CA VAL A 152 21.58 -9.92 -5.92
C VAL A 152 20.42 -10.69 -6.57
N SER A 153 20.08 -11.90 -6.10
CA SER A 153 18.87 -12.58 -6.60
C SER A 153 17.59 -11.99 -6.00
N GLN A 154 16.46 -12.16 -6.68
CA GLN A 154 15.15 -11.81 -6.14
C GLN A 154 14.90 -12.49 -4.80
N ASP A 155 15.26 -13.77 -4.67
CA ASP A 155 15.20 -14.51 -3.41
C ASP A 155 16.00 -13.84 -2.29
N GLN A 156 17.14 -13.21 -2.58
CA GLN A 156 17.95 -12.52 -1.57
C GLN A 156 17.36 -11.18 -1.14
N VAL A 157 16.54 -10.57 -1.99
CA VAL A 157 15.80 -9.34 -1.67
C VAL A 157 14.54 -9.69 -0.91
N ALA A 158 13.82 -10.74 -1.34
CA ALA A 158 12.69 -11.31 -0.62
C ALA A 158 13.09 -11.76 0.79
N ASP A 159 14.19 -12.52 0.94
CA ASP A 159 14.75 -12.92 2.25
C ASP A 159 15.14 -11.71 3.12
N ALA A 160 15.59 -10.61 2.51
CA ALA A 160 15.97 -9.40 3.25
C ALA A 160 14.75 -8.56 3.64
N LEU A 161 13.66 -8.66 2.88
CA LEU A 161 12.38 -8.00 3.14
C LEU A 161 11.51 -8.82 4.10
N SER A 162 11.65 -10.15 4.14
CA SER A 162 10.96 -11.01 5.11
C SER A 162 11.44 -10.78 6.55
N ASP A 163 12.65 -10.22 6.74
CA ASP A 163 13.14 -9.77 8.05
C ASP A 163 12.54 -8.40 8.47
N VAL A 164 11.88 -7.69 7.55
CA VAL A 164 11.22 -6.39 7.84
C VAL A 164 9.82 -6.66 8.34
N THR A 165 9.55 -6.29 9.58
CA THR A 165 8.22 -6.46 10.18
C THR A 165 7.24 -5.41 9.66
N GLN A 166 5.94 -5.73 9.66
CA GLN A 166 4.89 -4.76 9.36
C GLN A 166 4.99 -3.51 10.25
N GLY A 167 5.33 -3.67 11.54
CA GLY A 167 5.55 -2.54 12.45
C GLY A 167 6.69 -1.62 12.00
N GLN A 168 7.76 -2.16 11.42
CA GLN A 168 8.85 -1.36 10.85
C GLN A 168 8.41 -0.59 9.60
N VAL A 169 7.61 -1.23 8.72
CA VAL A 169 7.03 -0.58 7.54
C VAL A 169 6.12 0.58 7.98
N ALA A 170 5.21 0.31 8.92
CA ALA A 170 4.27 1.29 9.46
C ALA A 170 4.98 2.47 10.13
N ALA A 171 6.01 2.21 10.93
CA ALA A 171 6.82 3.25 11.56
C ALA A 171 7.54 4.13 10.52
N ALA A 172 8.12 3.52 9.49
CA ALA A 172 8.77 4.25 8.41
C ALA A 172 7.77 5.11 7.62
N ALA A 173 6.57 4.58 7.33
CA ALA A 173 5.49 5.32 6.70
C ALA A 173 5.03 6.49 7.57
N ALA A 174 4.90 6.28 8.89
CA ALA A 174 4.50 7.33 9.83
C ALA A 174 5.51 8.49 9.84
N VAL A 175 6.82 8.19 9.86
CA VAL A 175 7.87 9.22 9.79
C VAL A 175 7.78 10.00 8.48
N GLN A 176 7.55 9.33 7.35
CA GLN A 176 7.36 9.97 6.05
C GLN A 176 6.12 10.86 6.02
N ALA A 177 5.05 10.43 6.69
CA ALA A 177 3.83 11.21 6.91
C ALA A 177 4.01 12.38 7.90
N GLY A 178 5.20 12.57 8.47
CA GLY A 178 5.53 13.67 9.39
C GLY A 178 5.26 13.38 10.87
N ALA A 179 5.10 12.12 11.26
CA ALA A 179 5.05 11.71 12.66
C ALA A 179 6.41 11.90 13.35
N THR A 180 6.40 11.94 14.67
CA THR A 180 7.63 11.96 15.47
C THR A 180 8.23 10.56 15.63
N ASP A 181 9.53 10.47 15.92
CA ASP A 181 10.20 9.19 16.20
C ASP A 181 9.53 8.42 17.36
N ASP A 182 9.01 9.12 18.37
CA ASP A 182 8.31 8.50 19.50
C ASP A 182 6.96 7.89 19.05
N GLN A 183 6.24 8.53 18.13
CA GLN A 183 5.00 8.01 17.55
C GLN A 183 5.27 6.83 16.62
N ALA A 184 6.30 6.92 15.78
CA ALA A 184 6.70 5.82 14.91
C ALA A 184 7.15 4.59 15.72
N ALA A 185 7.90 4.79 16.80
CA ALA A 185 8.29 3.70 17.70
C ALA A 185 7.09 3.07 18.42
N GLN A 186 6.10 3.89 18.83
CA GLN A 186 4.85 3.41 19.41
C GLN A 186 4.08 2.53 18.39
N ILE A 187 3.97 2.98 17.13
CA ILE A 187 3.29 2.23 16.07
C ILE A 187 3.93 0.86 15.84
N ALA A 188 5.26 0.82 15.71
CA ALA A 188 5.97 -0.46 15.55
C ALA A 188 5.75 -1.41 16.74
N ASP A 189 5.78 -0.89 17.97
CA ASP A 189 5.57 -1.71 19.16
C ASP A 189 4.13 -2.24 19.24
N ASP A 190 3.15 -1.41 18.88
CA ASP A 190 1.73 -1.80 18.90
C ASP A 190 1.42 -2.87 17.85
N ILE A 191 1.99 -2.80 16.65
CA ILE A 191 1.83 -3.83 15.62
C ILE A 191 2.59 -5.10 16.02
N ASP A 192 3.91 -5.02 16.19
CA ASP A 192 4.76 -6.20 16.32
C ASP A 192 4.61 -6.92 17.67
N ASN A 193 4.24 -6.22 18.75
CA ASN A 193 4.19 -6.80 20.10
C ASN A 193 2.78 -6.84 20.70
N ASN A 194 1.84 -6.01 20.23
CA ASN A 194 0.48 -5.96 20.77
C ASN A 194 -0.58 -6.45 19.77
N GLY A 195 -0.19 -6.84 18.55
CA GLY A 195 -1.10 -7.35 17.52
C GLY A 195 -2.13 -6.32 17.07
N ALA A 196 -1.77 -5.04 17.07
CA ALA A 196 -2.65 -3.99 16.57
C ALA A 196 -2.58 -3.89 15.05
N SER A 197 -3.71 -3.60 14.40
CA SER A 197 -3.74 -3.15 13.01
C SER A 197 -2.95 -1.83 12.84
N ALA A 198 -2.52 -1.53 11.62
CA ALA A 198 -1.83 -0.28 11.30
C ALA A 198 -2.73 0.94 11.60
N ALA A 199 -4.02 0.82 11.32
CA ALA A 199 -5.04 1.82 11.68
C ALA A 199 -5.12 2.04 13.19
N ALA A 200 -5.27 0.97 13.99
CA ALA A 200 -5.37 1.08 15.44
C ALA A 200 -4.06 1.62 16.07
N ALA A 201 -2.91 1.19 15.56
CA ALA A 201 -1.61 1.68 15.99
C ALA A 201 -1.43 3.18 15.67
N ALA A 202 -1.85 3.62 14.49
CA ALA A 202 -1.81 5.04 14.10
C ALA A 202 -2.72 5.91 14.99
N ASP A 203 -3.94 5.45 15.31
CA ASP A 203 -4.86 6.15 16.23
C ASP A 203 -4.28 6.21 17.66
N ASN A 204 -3.73 5.10 18.16
CA ASN A 204 -3.08 5.04 19.47
C ASN A 204 -1.89 6.00 19.58
N ALA A 205 -1.12 6.15 18.50
CA ALA A 205 -0.03 7.11 18.39
C ALA A 205 -0.49 8.57 18.19
N GLY A 206 -1.79 8.80 17.99
CA GLY A 206 -2.39 10.11 17.82
C GLY A 206 -2.00 10.78 16.51
N LEU A 207 -1.85 9.99 15.44
CA LEU A 207 -1.70 10.52 14.08
C LEU A 207 -3.00 11.19 13.62
N SER A 208 -2.92 12.12 12.67
CA SER A 208 -4.12 12.63 12.00
C SER A 208 -4.62 11.65 10.94
N ASP A 209 -5.89 11.72 10.56
CA ASP A 209 -6.50 10.84 9.54
C ASP A 209 -5.67 10.74 8.26
N ASP A 210 -5.12 11.84 7.75
CA ASP A 210 -4.27 11.83 6.55
C ASP A 210 -2.95 11.08 6.74
N GLN A 211 -2.38 11.13 7.95
CA GLN A 211 -1.17 10.40 8.30
C GLN A 211 -1.47 8.92 8.50
N SER A 212 -2.58 8.61 9.18
CA SER A 212 -3.06 7.23 9.36
C SER A 212 -3.35 6.58 8.02
N ALA A 213 -4.02 7.28 7.10
CA ALA A 213 -4.29 6.79 5.76
C ALA A 213 -3.00 6.42 5.00
N GLN A 214 -1.96 7.26 5.06
CA GLN A 214 -0.66 6.94 4.45
C GLN A 214 0.03 5.72 5.07
N VAL A 215 -0.07 5.56 6.40
CA VAL A 215 0.48 4.39 7.09
C VAL A 215 -0.25 3.13 6.66
N ILE A 216 -1.59 3.14 6.68
CA ILE A 216 -2.45 2.02 6.29
C ILE A 216 -2.15 1.59 4.85
N THR A 217 -2.21 2.52 3.88
CA THR A 217 -1.99 2.19 2.47
C THR A 217 -0.58 1.67 2.22
N THR A 218 0.43 2.21 2.91
CA THR A 218 1.82 1.74 2.78
C THR A 218 2.00 0.33 3.33
N VAL A 219 1.39 0.01 4.47
CA VAL A 219 1.47 -1.33 5.08
C VAL A 219 0.76 -2.35 4.20
N VAL A 220 -0.44 -2.04 3.71
CA VAL A 220 -1.19 -2.93 2.82
C VAL A 220 -0.43 -3.16 1.51
N ALA A 221 0.10 -2.11 0.89
CA ALA A 221 0.90 -2.24 -0.33
C ALA A 221 2.19 -3.04 -0.10
N ALA A 222 2.83 -2.90 1.06
CA ALA A 222 4.00 -3.69 1.40
C ALA A 222 3.66 -5.18 1.59
N ALA A 223 2.53 -5.49 2.22
CA ALA A 223 2.04 -6.86 2.36
C ALA A 223 1.72 -7.47 0.99
N ASP A 224 0.96 -6.78 0.15
CA ASP A 224 0.59 -7.25 -1.20
C ASP A 224 1.82 -7.51 -2.10
N ALA A 225 2.89 -6.75 -1.90
CA ALA A 225 4.13 -6.92 -2.66
C ALA A 225 4.96 -8.16 -2.26
N VAL A 226 4.76 -8.70 -1.05
CA VAL A 226 5.63 -9.77 -0.51
C VAL A 226 4.89 -11.06 -0.16
N VAL A 227 3.59 -11.00 0.10
CA VAL A 227 2.79 -12.17 0.46
C VAL A 227 2.41 -12.94 -0.80
N PRO A 228 2.98 -14.15 -1.02
CA PRO A 228 2.53 -15.02 -2.11
C PRO A 228 1.14 -15.58 -1.82
N SER A 229 0.50 -16.14 -2.85
CA SER A 229 -0.68 -16.98 -2.61
C SER A 229 -0.31 -18.19 -1.75
N GLN A 230 -1.23 -18.66 -0.91
CA GLN A 230 -0.97 -19.81 -0.03
C GLN A 230 -0.58 -21.07 -0.83
N SER A 231 -1.18 -21.26 -2.02
CA SER A 231 -0.87 -22.40 -2.87
C SER A 231 0.52 -22.30 -3.51
N ASP A 232 0.96 -21.10 -3.90
CA ASP A 232 2.32 -20.86 -4.38
C ASP A 232 3.34 -21.08 -3.25
N ALA A 233 3.09 -20.51 -2.06
CA ALA A 233 3.93 -20.72 -0.87
C ALA A 233 4.08 -22.20 -0.52
N ALA A 234 2.97 -22.95 -0.51
CA ALA A 234 2.98 -24.38 -0.23
C ALA A 234 3.74 -25.19 -1.31
N ALA A 235 3.66 -24.79 -2.58
CA ALA A 235 4.37 -25.44 -3.68
C ALA A 235 5.89 -25.22 -3.61
N ASP A 236 6.29 -23.99 -3.31
CA ASP A 236 7.69 -23.61 -3.15
C ASP A 236 8.31 -24.29 -1.92
N ALA A 237 7.62 -24.23 -0.78
CA ALA A 237 8.02 -24.93 0.43
C ALA A 237 8.14 -26.45 0.21
N ALA A 238 7.19 -27.06 -0.51
CA ALA A 238 7.27 -28.47 -0.87
C ALA A 238 8.51 -28.77 -1.73
N SER A 239 8.84 -27.89 -2.68
CA SER A 239 10.02 -28.03 -3.53
C SER A 239 11.32 -27.96 -2.72
N ASP A 240 11.39 -27.06 -1.74
CA ASP A 240 12.55 -26.87 -0.87
C ASP A 240 12.84 -28.07 0.04
N VAL A 241 11.80 -28.75 0.51
CA VAL A 241 11.93 -30.00 1.28
C VAL A 241 12.17 -31.24 0.40
N GLY A 242 12.34 -31.02 -0.92
CA GLY A 242 12.72 -32.05 -1.89
C GLY A 242 11.54 -32.86 -2.45
N ALA A 243 10.33 -32.30 -2.45
CA ALA A 243 9.21 -32.87 -3.20
C ALA A 243 9.53 -32.90 -4.70
N THR A 244 8.85 -33.78 -5.43
CA THR A 244 8.88 -33.73 -6.91
C THR A 244 7.96 -32.63 -7.41
N ASP A 245 8.22 -32.08 -8.61
CA ASP A 245 7.35 -31.07 -9.25
C ASP A 245 5.88 -31.53 -9.31
N ALA A 246 5.64 -32.84 -9.48
CA ALA A 246 4.29 -33.41 -9.49
C ALA A 246 3.63 -33.40 -8.11
N GLN A 247 4.41 -33.55 -7.03
CA GLN A 247 3.91 -33.45 -5.66
C GLN A 247 3.67 -31.99 -5.27
N ALA A 248 4.60 -31.08 -5.59
CA ALA A 248 4.42 -29.65 -5.36
C ALA A 248 3.16 -29.12 -6.08
N GLN A 249 2.97 -29.46 -7.36
CA GLN A 249 1.74 -29.10 -8.09
C GLN A 249 0.49 -29.73 -7.48
N GLN A 250 0.56 -30.99 -7.02
CA GLN A 250 -0.58 -31.63 -6.37
C GLN A 250 -0.97 -30.92 -5.08
N ILE A 251 0.02 -30.40 -4.33
CA ILE A 251 -0.21 -29.63 -3.11
C ILE A 251 -0.89 -28.30 -3.47
N ALA A 252 -0.30 -27.53 -4.41
CA ALA A 252 -0.87 -26.27 -4.90
C ALA A 252 -2.33 -26.42 -5.34
N ASP A 253 -2.62 -27.39 -6.23
CA ASP A 253 -3.97 -27.66 -6.75
C ASP A 253 -4.97 -28.02 -5.63
N ALA A 254 -4.50 -28.64 -4.55
CA ALA A 254 -5.35 -29.03 -3.42
C ALA A 254 -5.62 -27.86 -2.47
N VAL A 255 -4.62 -26.99 -2.26
CA VAL A 255 -4.73 -25.75 -1.47
C VAL A 255 -5.66 -24.76 -2.18
N ASP A 256 -5.49 -24.54 -3.49
CA ASP A 256 -6.43 -23.74 -4.31
C ASP A 256 -7.87 -24.27 -4.25
N ALA A 257 -8.04 -25.57 -4.02
CA ALA A 257 -9.35 -26.19 -3.86
C ALA A 257 -9.91 -26.11 -2.43
N GLY A 258 -9.21 -25.42 -1.51
CA GLY A 258 -9.59 -25.21 -0.12
C GLY A 258 -9.17 -26.34 0.83
N SER A 259 -8.08 -27.06 0.54
CA SER A 259 -7.48 -28.00 1.51
C SER A 259 -6.42 -27.30 2.34
N SER A 260 -6.32 -27.64 3.62
CA SER A 260 -5.16 -27.28 4.44
C SER A 260 -3.86 -27.82 3.82
N VAL A 261 -2.76 -27.09 4.02
CA VAL A 261 -1.41 -27.41 3.55
C VAL A 261 -0.97 -28.76 4.11
N SER A 262 -1.21 -28.99 5.41
CA SER A 262 -0.94 -30.26 6.08
C SER A 262 -1.66 -31.44 5.41
N ALA A 263 -2.96 -31.31 5.11
CA ALA A 263 -3.72 -32.35 4.43
C ALA A 263 -3.25 -32.55 2.98
N ALA A 264 -2.96 -31.46 2.26
CA ALA A 264 -2.46 -31.50 0.89
C ALA A 264 -1.10 -32.21 0.81
N ALA A 265 -0.15 -31.84 1.66
CA ALA A 265 1.19 -32.43 1.78
C ALA A 265 1.13 -33.94 2.11
N ALA A 266 0.31 -34.32 3.10
CA ALA A 266 0.12 -35.72 3.47
C ALA A 266 -0.48 -36.53 2.31
N ASN A 267 -1.45 -35.97 1.58
CA ASN A 267 -2.07 -36.62 0.42
C ASN A 267 -1.12 -36.71 -0.80
N ALA A 268 -0.17 -35.79 -0.94
CA ALA A 268 0.92 -35.86 -1.90
C ALA A 268 2.00 -36.89 -1.51
N GLY A 269 1.89 -37.46 -0.31
CA GLY A 269 2.75 -38.54 0.18
C GLY A 269 4.11 -38.07 0.69
N LEU A 270 4.20 -36.81 1.14
CA LEU A 270 5.34 -36.33 1.93
C LEU A 270 5.40 -37.08 3.27
N SER A 271 6.60 -37.16 3.86
CA SER A 271 6.73 -37.67 5.23
C SER A 271 6.25 -36.65 6.25
N ASP A 272 6.04 -37.07 7.50
CA ASP A 272 5.61 -36.17 8.57
C ASP A 272 6.66 -35.05 8.80
N GLU A 273 7.97 -35.36 8.77
CA GLU A 273 9.01 -34.34 8.80
C GLU A 273 8.95 -33.32 7.65
N GLN A 274 8.67 -33.77 6.43
CA GLN A 274 8.59 -32.88 5.27
C GLN A 274 7.32 -32.04 5.35
N THR A 275 6.21 -32.64 5.77
CA THR A 275 4.93 -31.96 5.95
C THR A 275 5.05 -30.86 7.02
N ALA A 276 5.70 -31.16 8.15
CA ALA A 276 5.98 -30.17 9.19
C ALA A 276 6.78 -28.98 8.65
N GLN A 277 7.83 -29.22 7.85
CA GLN A 277 8.64 -28.15 7.24
C GLN A 277 7.87 -27.33 6.20
N VAL A 278 6.96 -27.95 5.46
CA VAL A 278 6.11 -27.24 4.50
C VAL A 278 5.11 -26.35 5.23
N ILE A 279 4.49 -26.86 6.30
CA ILE A 279 3.58 -26.09 7.15
C ILE A 279 4.29 -24.86 7.73
N ASP A 280 5.46 -25.06 8.32
CA ASP A 280 6.34 -24.02 8.91
C ASP A 280 6.59 -22.90 7.89
N GLN A 281 7.17 -23.23 6.74
CA GLN A 281 7.48 -22.26 5.69
C GLN A 281 6.25 -21.59 5.07
N THR A 282 5.12 -22.31 4.95
CA THR A 282 3.90 -21.73 4.37
C THR A 282 3.18 -20.82 5.36
N THR A 283 3.22 -21.16 6.65
CA THR A 283 2.63 -20.33 7.72
C THR A 283 3.46 -19.07 7.90
N ASP A 284 4.78 -19.18 7.93
CA ASP A 284 5.71 -18.03 7.94
C ASP A 284 5.45 -17.06 6.77
N ALA A 285 5.14 -17.58 5.59
CA ALA A 285 4.82 -16.74 4.42
C ALA A 285 3.50 -15.96 4.60
N ALA A 286 2.57 -16.48 5.41
CA ALA A 286 1.28 -15.85 5.69
C ALA A 286 1.33 -14.83 6.84
N ASP A 287 2.39 -14.83 7.67
CA ASP A 287 2.52 -13.91 8.81
C ASP A 287 2.55 -12.43 8.41
N ASN A 288 2.87 -12.12 7.16
CA ASN A 288 2.92 -10.75 6.64
C ASN A 288 1.61 -10.28 5.98
N ILE A 289 0.51 -11.03 6.09
CA ILE A 289 -0.80 -10.60 5.61
C ILE A 289 -1.26 -9.36 6.37
N ALA A 290 -1.76 -8.37 5.63
CA ALA A 290 -2.32 -7.16 6.23
C ALA A 290 -3.63 -7.46 6.97
N ASP A 291 -3.86 -6.74 8.07
CA ASP A 291 -5.10 -6.86 8.84
C ASP A 291 -6.32 -6.52 7.95
N PRO A 292 -7.43 -7.28 8.02
CA PRO A 292 -8.65 -7.00 7.27
C PRO A 292 -9.19 -5.56 7.41
N ALA A 293 -9.00 -4.92 8.57
CA ALA A 293 -9.37 -3.53 8.79
C ALA A 293 -8.52 -2.57 7.96
N ASP A 294 -7.22 -2.85 7.86
CA ASP A 294 -6.28 -2.07 7.05
C ASP A 294 -6.57 -2.26 5.55
N VAL A 295 -6.80 -3.51 5.12
CA VAL A 295 -7.18 -3.83 3.73
C VAL A 295 -8.48 -3.13 3.36
N ALA A 296 -9.51 -3.17 4.23
CA ALA A 296 -10.79 -2.52 3.97
C ALA A 296 -10.64 -1.00 3.83
N ALA A 297 -9.80 -0.38 4.65
CA ALA A 297 -9.55 1.05 4.60
C ALA A 297 -8.71 1.48 3.39
N ALA A 298 -7.66 0.74 3.04
CA ALA A 298 -6.89 0.96 1.82
C ALA A 298 -7.79 0.84 0.58
N ALA A 299 -8.56 -0.24 0.48
CA ALA A 299 -9.53 -0.45 -0.59
C ALA A 299 -10.56 0.68 -0.69
N ALA A 300 -11.00 1.23 0.45
CA ALA A 300 -11.92 2.36 0.48
C ALA A 300 -11.28 3.65 -0.07
N ILE A 301 -10.00 3.90 0.22
CA ILE A 301 -9.23 5.04 -0.32
C ILE A 301 -9.12 4.93 -1.84
N ASP A 302 -8.80 3.75 -2.36
CA ASP A 302 -8.73 3.49 -3.81
C ASP A 302 -10.08 3.72 -4.50
N ASN A 303 -11.17 3.50 -3.77
CA ASN A 303 -12.54 3.76 -4.19
C ASN A 303 -13.01 5.21 -3.94
N GLY A 304 -12.09 6.12 -3.60
CA GLY A 304 -12.36 7.55 -3.46
C GLY A 304 -13.03 7.95 -2.14
N ALA A 305 -12.95 7.12 -1.10
CA ALA A 305 -13.33 7.53 0.24
C ALA A 305 -12.40 8.64 0.76
N SER A 306 -12.91 9.52 1.63
CA SER A 306 -12.02 10.43 2.36
C SER A 306 -11.17 9.67 3.38
N THR A 307 -10.02 10.22 3.76
CA THR A 307 -9.13 9.66 4.78
C THR A 307 -9.87 9.38 6.09
N SER A 308 -10.75 10.30 6.52
CA SER A 308 -11.62 10.10 7.68
C SER A 308 -12.62 8.95 7.52
N GLN A 309 -13.18 8.73 6.32
CA GLN A 309 -14.08 7.61 6.06
C GLN A 309 -13.33 6.29 6.12
N ALA A 310 -12.12 6.23 5.56
CA ALA A 310 -11.27 5.05 5.58
C ALA A 310 -10.87 4.66 7.02
N VAL A 311 -10.49 5.65 7.84
CA VAL A 311 -10.18 5.42 9.26
C VAL A 311 -11.41 4.96 10.05
N ASP A 312 -12.59 5.56 9.79
CA ASP A 312 -13.85 5.11 10.41
C ASP A 312 -14.23 3.68 10.00
N ILE A 313 -13.92 3.27 8.76
CA ILE A 313 -14.11 1.91 8.26
C ILE A 313 -13.18 0.95 9.00
N ALA A 314 -11.86 1.22 9.05
CA ALA A 314 -10.89 0.39 9.76
C ALA A 314 -11.32 0.16 11.22
N ALA A 315 -11.61 1.24 11.95
CA ALA A 315 -12.03 1.16 13.34
C ALA A 315 -13.33 0.37 13.55
N SER A 316 -14.24 0.40 12.55
CA SER A 316 -15.47 -0.38 12.58
C SER A 316 -15.22 -1.87 12.34
N VAL A 317 -14.27 -2.21 11.46
CA VAL A 317 -13.85 -3.59 11.17
C VAL A 317 -13.09 -4.18 12.35
N ASP A 318 -12.14 -3.44 12.94
CA ASP A 318 -11.44 -3.81 14.19
C ASP A 318 -12.42 -4.07 15.35
N ALA A 319 -13.54 -3.34 15.38
CA ALA A 319 -14.60 -3.54 16.37
C ALA A 319 -15.47 -4.79 16.09
N GLY A 320 -15.20 -5.53 15.02
CA GLY A 320 -15.89 -6.75 14.60
C GLY A 320 -17.05 -6.53 13.63
N SER A 321 -17.07 -5.42 12.88
CA SER A 321 -18.02 -5.25 11.79
C SER A 321 -17.47 -5.87 10.49
N SER A 322 -18.33 -6.46 9.68
CA SER A 322 -17.96 -6.82 8.30
C SER A 322 -17.54 -5.58 7.51
N ALA A 323 -16.57 -5.70 6.59
CA ALA A 323 -16.12 -4.64 5.70
C ALA A 323 -17.27 -4.03 4.90
N ALA A 324 -18.20 -4.87 4.41
CA ALA A 324 -19.39 -4.40 3.70
C ALA A 324 -20.26 -3.43 4.53
N ALA A 325 -20.47 -3.77 5.80
CA ALA A 325 -21.28 -2.97 6.72
C ALA A 325 -20.56 -1.67 7.09
N ALA A 326 -19.26 -1.74 7.39
CA ALA A 326 -18.45 -0.58 7.70
C ALA A 326 -18.43 0.43 6.52
N ALA A 327 -18.15 -0.06 5.30
CA ALA A 327 -18.15 0.76 4.09
C ALA A 327 -19.54 1.38 3.79
N SER A 328 -20.61 0.60 3.97
CA SER A 328 -21.98 1.09 3.80
C SER A 328 -22.35 2.18 4.82
N ASP A 329 -21.95 2.00 6.09
CA ASP A 329 -22.21 2.97 7.17
C ASP A 329 -21.38 4.25 6.99
N ALA A 330 -20.18 4.14 6.41
CA ALA A 330 -19.37 5.27 5.95
C ALA A 330 -19.97 6.00 4.74
N GLY A 331 -21.02 5.45 4.11
CA GLY A 331 -21.78 6.08 3.04
C GLY A 331 -21.20 5.88 1.65
N LEU A 332 -20.33 4.87 1.46
CA LEU A 332 -19.84 4.47 0.16
C LEU A 332 -20.97 3.86 -0.70
N ASP A 333 -20.83 3.96 -2.02
CA ASP A 333 -21.79 3.37 -2.93
C ASP A 333 -21.59 1.86 -3.08
N SER A 334 -22.54 1.19 -3.76
CA SER A 334 -22.55 -0.26 -3.85
C SER A 334 -21.39 -0.85 -4.64
N ASP A 335 -20.81 -0.08 -5.57
CA ASP A 335 -19.73 -0.56 -6.42
C ASP A 335 -18.45 -0.53 -5.56
N ALA A 336 -18.18 0.58 -4.87
CA ALA A 336 -17.09 0.69 -3.89
C ALA A 336 -17.18 -0.36 -2.77
N VAL A 337 -18.38 -0.58 -2.20
CA VAL A 337 -18.60 -1.63 -1.18
C VAL A 337 -18.27 -3.02 -1.72
N SER A 338 -18.61 -3.31 -2.98
CA SER A 338 -18.31 -4.60 -3.59
C SER A 338 -16.81 -4.80 -3.76
N ASP A 339 -16.11 -3.77 -4.24
CA ASP A 339 -14.66 -3.84 -4.48
C ASP A 339 -13.90 -4.03 -3.15
N ILE A 340 -14.29 -3.31 -2.09
CA ILE A 340 -13.73 -3.48 -0.74
C ILE A 340 -13.89 -4.92 -0.24
N VAL A 341 -15.10 -5.47 -0.38
CA VAL A 341 -15.40 -6.83 0.08
C VAL A 341 -14.57 -7.86 -0.70
N SER A 342 -14.41 -7.68 -2.01
CA SER A 342 -13.56 -8.55 -2.83
C SER A 342 -12.11 -8.50 -2.37
N GLN A 343 -11.52 -7.30 -2.18
CA GLN A 343 -10.12 -7.19 -1.75
C GLN A 343 -9.88 -7.79 -0.36
N VAL A 344 -10.79 -7.57 0.58
CA VAL A 344 -10.70 -8.16 1.93
C VAL A 344 -10.82 -9.68 1.87
N ALA A 345 -11.69 -10.22 1.00
CA ALA A 345 -11.82 -11.67 0.81
C ALA A 345 -10.57 -12.27 0.14
N ASP A 346 -10.05 -11.62 -0.91
CA ASP A 346 -8.86 -12.06 -1.64
C ASP A 346 -7.62 -12.07 -0.71
N SER A 347 -7.50 -11.08 0.17
CA SER A 347 -6.45 -11.05 1.19
C SER A 347 -6.62 -12.18 2.22
N ALA A 348 -7.86 -12.43 2.67
CA ALA A 348 -8.18 -13.48 3.61
C ALA A 348 -7.96 -14.91 3.06
N ASP A 349 -8.03 -15.11 1.74
CA ASP A 349 -7.74 -16.40 1.10
C ASP A 349 -6.27 -16.82 1.26
N ASN A 350 -5.37 -15.87 1.58
CA ASN A 350 -3.96 -16.18 1.85
C ASN A 350 -3.69 -16.56 3.31
N VAL A 351 -4.65 -16.34 4.22
CA VAL A 351 -4.48 -16.63 5.64
C VAL A 351 -4.31 -18.13 5.86
N ALA A 352 -3.32 -18.49 6.69
CA ALA A 352 -3.05 -19.87 7.06
C ALA A 352 -4.29 -20.58 7.63
N ASP A 353 -4.54 -21.82 7.20
CA ASP A 353 -5.65 -22.61 7.75
C ASP A 353 -5.43 -22.83 9.26
N PRO A 354 -6.47 -22.72 10.12
CA PRO A 354 -6.34 -22.93 11.56
C PRO A 354 -5.69 -24.27 11.96
N ALA A 355 -5.80 -25.32 11.15
CA ALA A 355 -5.12 -26.59 11.37
C ALA A 355 -3.61 -26.50 11.13
N ASP A 356 -3.20 -25.75 10.10
CA ASP A 356 -1.80 -25.52 9.77
C ASP A 356 -1.14 -24.63 10.83
N VAL A 357 -1.79 -23.53 11.21
CA VAL A 357 -1.34 -22.65 12.31
C VAL A 357 -1.20 -23.44 13.62
N ALA A 358 -2.17 -24.30 13.95
CA ALA A 358 -2.11 -25.10 15.17
C ALA A 358 -0.96 -26.12 15.15
N ALA A 359 -0.63 -26.68 13.99
CA ALA A 359 0.48 -27.60 13.83
C ALA A 359 1.82 -26.88 13.87
N ASP A 360 1.93 -25.74 13.20
CA ASP A 360 3.10 -24.87 13.24
C ASP A 360 3.44 -24.42 14.66
N ALA A 361 2.45 -23.83 15.34
CA ALA A 361 2.53 -23.45 16.75
C ALA A 361 2.97 -24.61 17.67
N ALA A 362 2.55 -25.84 17.35
CA ALA A 362 2.98 -27.02 18.09
C ALA A 362 4.47 -27.35 17.85
N LEU A 363 4.96 -27.22 16.61
CA LEU A 363 6.37 -27.40 16.26
C LEU A 363 7.25 -26.38 16.98
N ASP A 364 6.83 -25.13 17.01
CA ASP A 364 7.47 -24.04 17.75
C ASP A 364 7.60 -24.32 19.25
N ASN A 365 6.58 -24.98 19.80
CA ASN A 365 6.54 -25.46 21.17
C ASN A 365 7.28 -26.81 21.39
N GLY A 366 8.03 -27.27 20.39
CA GLY A 366 8.89 -28.45 20.47
C GLY A 366 8.16 -29.78 20.34
N ALA A 367 6.96 -29.79 19.75
CA ALA A 367 6.28 -31.03 19.36
C ALA A 367 7.12 -31.79 18.32
N SER A 368 7.00 -33.12 18.29
CA SER A 368 7.53 -33.89 17.15
C SER A 368 6.64 -33.69 15.91
N PRO A 369 7.15 -33.90 14.68
CA PRO A 369 6.34 -33.87 13.46
C PRO A 369 5.07 -34.73 13.54
N ASP A 370 5.16 -35.95 14.10
CA ASP A 370 3.99 -36.81 14.34
C ASP A 370 2.92 -36.15 15.23
N GLN A 371 3.34 -35.38 16.24
CA GLN A 371 2.41 -34.70 17.16
C GLN A 371 1.76 -33.50 16.50
N ALA A 372 2.52 -32.72 15.73
CA ALA A 372 1.99 -31.61 14.94
C ALA A 372 0.97 -32.10 13.90
N ALA A 373 1.27 -33.21 13.21
CA ALA A 373 0.34 -33.85 12.29
C ALA A 373 -0.95 -34.35 12.99
N ASP A 374 -0.83 -34.92 14.19
CA ASP A 374 -2.00 -35.32 15.00
C ASP A 374 -2.84 -34.09 15.42
N VAL A 375 -2.21 -32.94 15.70
CA VAL A 375 -2.89 -31.67 16.01
C VAL A 375 -3.65 -31.16 14.78
N ALA A 376 -2.97 -30.95 13.64
CA ALA A 376 -3.60 -30.51 12.39
C ALA A 376 -4.81 -31.38 12.02
N ALA A 377 -4.61 -32.71 11.95
CA ALA A 377 -5.67 -33.64 11.59
C ALA A 377 -6.88 -33.59 12.55
N SER A 378 -6.64 -33.29 13.83
CA SER A 378 -7.71 -33.15 14.82
C SER A 378 -8.46 -31.83 14.66
N VAL A 379 -7.76 -30.74 14.34
CA VAL A 379 -8.35 -29.41 14.07
C VAL A 379 -9.17 -29.44 12.77
N ASP A 380 -8.62 -30.02 11.69
CA ASP A 380 -9.33 -30.28 10.43
C ASP A 380 -10.62 -31.09 10.63
N ALA A 381 -10.61 -32.02 11.59
CA ALA A 381 -11.77 -32.82 11.95
C ALA A 381 -12.81 -32.04 12.79
N GLY A 382 -12.55 -30.77 13.11
CA GLY A 382 -13.42 -29.86 13.86
C GLY A 382 -13.16 -29.83 15.37
N SER A 383 -11.99 -30.28 15.83
CA SER A 383 -11.59 -30.10 17.23
C SER A 383 -11.05 -28.69 17.45
N SER A 384 -11.26 -28.11 18.63
CA SER A 384 -10.55 -26.88 19.00
C SER A 384 -9.05 -27.15 19.12
N ALA A 385 -8.20 -26.19 18.73
CA ALA A 385 -6.75 -26.27 18.86
C ALA A 385 -6.29 -26.71 20.27
N ALA A 386 -6.92 -26.17 21.33
CA ALA A 386 -6.63 -26.56 22.71
C ALA A 386 -6.81 -28.06 23.01
N ALA A 387 -7.90 -28.63 22.47
CA ALA A 387 -8.24 -30.04 22.66
C ALA A 387 -7.30 -30.93 21.84
N ALA A 388 -7.03 -30.54 20.58
CA ALA A 388 -6.10 -31.23 19.69
C ALA A 388 -4.69 -31.29 20.30
N ALA A 389 -4.14 -30.16 20.75
CA ALA A 389 -2.84 -30.06 21.41
C ALA A 389 -2.77 -30.89 22.70
N SER A 390 -3.83 -30.85 23.52
CA SER A 390 -3.92 -31.65 24.75
C SER A 390 -3.95 -33.15 24.47
N ASP A 391 -4.69 -33.58 23.44
CA ASP A 391 -4.80 -34.99 23.05
C ASP A 391 -3.50 -35.51 22.40
N ALA A 392 -2.76 -34.64 21.71
CA ALA A 392 -1.40 -34.88 21.22
C ALA A 392 -0.35 -34.94 22.35
N GLY A 393 -0.75 -34.63 23.59
CA GLY A 393 0.08 -34.78 24.79
C GLY A 393 1.03 -33.60 25.05
N LEU A 394 0.75 -32.43 24.48
CA LEU A 394 1.49 -31.20 24.75
C LEU A 394 1.16 -30.69 26.17
N ASP A 395 2.08 -29.92 26.74
CA ASP A 395 1.88 -29.34 28.06
C ASP A 395 1.00 -28.08 28.02
N SER A 396 0.64 -27.57 29.19
CA SER A 396 -0.31 -26.46 29.30
C SER A 396 0.20 -25.14 28.75
N ASP A 397 1.52 -24.94 28.73
CA ASP A 397 2.11 -23.69 28.25
C ASP A 397 2.05 -23.71 26.72
N ALA A 398 2.49 -24.82 26.10
CA ALA A 398 2.35 -25.05 24.67
C ALA A 398 0.88 -24.96 24.19
N VAL A 399 -0.05 -25.57 24.93
CA VAL A 399 -1.50 -25.48 24.61
C VAL A 399 -2.00 -24.03 24.63
N SER A 400 -1.49 -23.19 25.54
CA SER A 400 -1.90 -21.80 25.63
C SER A 400 -1.37 -20.99 24.45
N ASP A 401 -0.12 -21.22 24.07
CA ASP A 401 0.54 -20.50 22.99
C ASP A 401 -0.09 -20.86 21.64
N ILE A 402 -0.36 -22.15 21.39
CA ILE A 402 -1.10 -22.62 20.21
C ILE A 402 -2.48 -21.97 20.09
N VAL A 403 -3.20 -21.84 21.20
CA VAL A 403 -4.53 -21.20 21.20
C VAL A 403 -4.42 -19.70 20.93
N GLY A 404 -3.35 -19.06 21.39
CA GLY A 404 -3.05 -17.65 21.08
C GLY A 404 -2.84 -17.47 19.58
N GLN A 405 -1.86 -18.18 19.00
CA GLN A 405 -1.51 -18.04 17.59
C GLN A 405 -2.68 -18.37 16.65
N VAL A 406 -3.45 -19.43 16.93
CA VAL A 406 -4.64 -19.74 16.12
C VAL A 406 -5.71 -18.65 16.25
N ALA A 407 -5.86 -18.02 17.41
CA ALA A 407 -6.79 -16.91 17.58
C ALA A 407 -6.30 -15.67 16.82
N ASP A 408 -5.03 -15.31 16.95
CA ASP A 408 -4.43 -14.16 16.28
C ASP A 408 -4.52 -14.32 14.75
N SER A 409 -4.21 -15.50 14.20
CA SER A 409 -4.40 -15.80 12.78
C SER A 409 -5.88 -15.78 12.35
N SER A 410 -6.81 -16.18 13.23
CA SER A 410 -8.25 -16.12 12.93
C SER A 410 -8.77 -14.68 12.85
N ASP A 411 -8.13 -13.73 13.51
CA ASP A 411 -8.52 -12.31 13.44
C ASP A 411 -8.18 -11.71 12.06
N ASN A 412 -7.24 -12.31 11.31
CA ASN A 412 -6.91 -11.93 9.94
C ASN A 412 -7.87 -12.51 8.89
N VAL A 413 -8.85 -13.34 9.28
CA VAL A 413 -9.84 -13.89 8.34
C VAL A 413 -11.00 -12.91 8.17
N ALA A 414 -11.39 -12.66 6.92
CA ALA A 414 -12.55 -11.84 6.59
C ALA A 414 -13.84 -12.32 7.27
N ASP A 415 -14.76 -11.40 7.60
CA ASP A 415 -16.04 -11.79 8.17
C ASP A 415 -16.80 -12.71 7.21
N SER A 416 -17.48 -13.71 7.77
CA SER A 416 -18.24 -14.69 6.98
C SER A 416 -19.28 -14.09 6.03
N ALA A 417 -19.78 -12.89 6.31
CA ALA A 417 -20.68 -12.16 5.43
C ALA A 417 -19.96 -11.58 4.21
N ASP A 418 -18.72 -11.10 4.39
CA ASP A 418 -17.87 -10.57 3.32
C ASP A 418 -17.44 -11.71 2.39
N VAL A 419 -16.96 -12.83 2.95
CA VAL A 419 -16.63 -14.05 2.17
C VAL A 419 -17.84 -14.53 1.35
N ALA A 420 -19.03 -14.57 1.97
CA ALA A 420 -20.24 -14.99 1.28
C ALA A 420 -20.72 -13.99 0.21
N ALA A 421 -20.41 -12.70 0.38
CA ALA A 421 -20.73 -11.67 -0.59
C ALA A 421 -19.77 -11.71 -1.79
N ALA A 422 -18.46 -11.84 -1.55
CA ALA A 422 -17.45 -12.04 -2.60
C ALA A 422 -17.78 -13.28 -3.45
N ALA A 423 -18.02 -14.43 -2.81
CA ALA A 423 -18.37 -15.67 -3.52
C ALA A 423 -19.71 -15.61 -4.29
N ALA A 424 -20.56 -14.61 -4.03
CA ALA A 424 -21.80 -14.40 -4.79
C ALA A 424 -21.63 -13.42 -5.96
N ALA A 425 -20.53 -12.65 -5.98
CA ALA A 425 -20.17 -11.75 -7.08
C ALA A 425 -19.49 -12.51 -8.24
N ASP A 426 -18.76 -13.58 -7.94
CA ASP A 426 -18.18 -14.55 -8.89
C ASP A 426 -19.22 -15.49 -9.54
#